data_AF-A0A177SA11-F1
#
_entry.id   AF-A0A177SA11-F1
#
_cell.length_a   1.000
_cell.length_b   1.000
_cell.length_c   1.000
_cell.angle_alpha   90.00
_cell.angle_beta   90.00
_cell.angle_gamma   90.00
#
_symmetry.space_group_name_H-M   'P 1'
#
loop_
_entity.id
_entity.type
_entity.pdbx_description
1 polymer ?
#
loop_
_entity_poly.entity_id
_entity_poly.type
_entity_poly.pdbx_seq_one_letter_code
_entity_poly.pdbx_strand_id
1 'polypeptide(L)' 'MQTVDQRLQALEQAMNSVPSAVLNALLAVVTALDKQNSFDKAALKNELEELKSITIENGNAAAYKDIISLIQSRIS' A
#
# COMPACT_ATOMS: atom_id res chain seq x y z
N MET A 1 -20.59 9.89 -27.41
CA MET A 1 -19.22 9.36 -27.56
C MET A 1 -18.33 10.18 -26.64
N GLN A 2 -17.54 9.56 -25.76
CA GLN A 2 -16.64 10.31 -24.88
C GLN A 2 -15.46 10.88 -25.67
N THR A 3 -15.01 12.09 -25.32
CA THR A 3 -13.77 12.67 -25.87
C THR A 3 -12.54 11.92 -25.34
N VAL A 4 -11.40 12.09 -26.00
CA VAL A 4 -10.12 11.52 -25.54
C VAL A 4 -9.80 12.00 -24.13
N ASP A 5 -10.01 13.28 -23.83
CA ASP A 5 -9.76 13.86 -22.49
C ASP A 5 -10.66 13.25 -21.42
N GLN A 6 -11.94 13.01 -21.72
CA GLN A 6 -12.87 12.36 -20.79
C GLN A 6 -12.44 10.91 -20.49
N ARG A 7 -11.90 10.20 -21.48
CA ARG A 7 -11.37 8.85 -21.30
C ARG A 7 -10.07 8.85 -20.50
N LEU A 8 -9.20 9.84 -20.72
CA LEU A 8 -7.95 10.01 -19.97
C LEU A 8 -8.24 10.28 -18.50
N GLN A 9 -9.16 11.22 -18.21
CA GLN A 9 -9.57 11.56 -16.86
C GLN A 9 -10.22 10.37 -16.14
N ALA A 10 -11.07 9.60 -16.82
CA ALA A 10 -11.65 8.39 -16.25
C ALA A 10 -10.58 7.32 -15.94
N LEU A 11 -9.57 7.20 -16.79
CA LEU A 11 -8.44 6.30 -16.57
C LEU A 11 -7.61 6.74 -15.36
N GLU A 12 -7.30 8.03 -15.24
CA GLU A 12 -6.59 8.60 -14.09
C GLU A 12 -7.36 8.38 -12.78
N GLN A 13 -8.68 8.60 -12.79
CA GLN A 13 -9.54 8.36 -11.63
C GLN A 13 -9.54 6.87 -11.26
N ALA A 14 -9.67 5.97 -12.23
CA ALA A 14 -9.64 4.53 -11.98
C ALA A 14 -8.28 4.07 -11.44
N MET A 15 -7.19 4.58 -12.03
CA MET A 15 -5.82 4.31 -11.61
C MET A 15 -5.52 4.83 -10.20
N ASN A 16 -6.18 5.89 -9.74
CA ASN A 16 -6.03 6.37 -8.37
C ASN A 16 -6.95 5.65 -7.39
N SER A 17 -8.17 5.29 -7.82
CA SER A 17 -9.21 4.76 -6.91
C SER A 17 -8.88 3.35 -6.41
N VAL A 18 -8.47 2.45 -7.31
CA VAL A 18 -8.24 1.04 -6.95
C VAL A 18 -7.04 0.90 -6.00
N PRO A 19 -5.85 1.46 -6.29
CA PRO A 19 -4.72 1.38 -5.37
C PRO A 19 -5.01 2.05 -4.02
N SER A 20 -5.72 3.18 -4.00
CA SER A 20 -6.09 3.86 -2.76
C SER A 20 -7.03 3.02 -1.89
N ALA A 21 -8.03 2.38 -2.49
CA ALA A 21 -8.95 1.50 -1.76
C ALA A 21 -8.23 0.28 -1.18
N VAL A 22 -7.35 -0.34 -1.97
CA VAL A 22 -6.52 -1.48 -1.53
C VAL A 22 -5.60 -1.06 -0.37
N LEU A 23 -4.93 0.08 -0.50
CA LEU A 23 -4.05 0.61 0.54
C LEU A 23 -4.81 0.88 1.84
N ASN A 24 -5.98 1.52 1.75
CA ASN A 24 -6.82 1.79 2.92
C ASN A 24 -7.29 0.50 3.61
N ALA A 25 -7.66 -0.52 2.84
CA ALA A 25 -8.05 -1.82 3.38
C ALA A 25 -6.88 -2.51 4.12
N LEU A 26 -5.69 -2.51 3.52
CA LEU A 26 -4.48 -3.07 4.15
C LEU A 26 -4.15 -2.37 5.46
N LEU A 27 -4.19 -1.03 5.48
CA LEU A 27 -3.93 -0.26 6.70
C LEU A 27 -4.96 -0.57 7.80
N ALA A 28 -6.23 -0.77 7.44
CA ALA A 28 -7.26 -1.16 8.39
C ALA A 28 -7.02 -2.55 8.99
N VAL A 29 -6.60 -3.52 8.16
CA VAL A 29 -6.23 -4.87 8.60
C VAL A 29 -5.04 -4.82 9.56
N VAL A 30 -3.96 -4.11 9.21
CA VAL A 30 -2.78 -3.99 10.08
C VAL A 30 -3.16 -3.34 11.42
N THR A 31 -3.97 -2.29 11.41
CA THR A 31 -4.46 -1.64 12.63
C THR A 31 -5.32 -2.59 13.48
N ALA A 32 -6.13 -3.46 12.85
CA ALA A 32 -6.92 -4.45 13.56
C ALA A 32 -6.05 -5.54 14.20
N LEU A 33 -5.00 -5.98 13.49
CA LEU A 33 -4.01 -6.93 14.01
C LEU A 33 -3.18 -6.34 15.15
N ASP A 34 -2.79 -5.07 15.06
CA ASP A 34 -2.03 -4.36 16.12
C ASP A 34 -2.75 -4.33 17.48
N LYS A 35 -4.09 -4.37 17.44
CA LYS A 35 -4.96 -4.43 18.63
C LYS A 35 -5.13 -5.83 19.21
N GLN A 36 -4.66 -6.88 18.53
CA GLN A 36 -4.73 -8.24 19.07
C GLN A 36 -3.57 -8.49 20.03
N ASN A 37 -3.86 -9.01 21.22
CA ASN A 37 -2.86 -9.24 22.27
C ASN A 37 -1.84 -10.35 21.93
N SER A 38 -2.12 -11.19 20.92
CA SER A 38 -1.30 -12.36 20.57
C SER A 38 -0.59 -12.23 19.21
N PHE A 39 -0.51 -11.03 18.65
CA PHE A 39 0.11 -10.81 17.35
C PHE A 39 1.61 -10.49 17.49
N ASP A 40 2.47 -11.20 16.77
CA ASP A 40 3.91 -10.95 16.76
C ASP A 40 4.25 -9.74 15.89
N LYS A 41 4.16 -8.56 16.52
CA LYS A 41 4.47 -7.27 15.88
C LYS A 41 5.91 -7.18 15.40
N ALA A 42 6.85 -7.83 16.10
CA ALA A 42 8.26 -7.76 15.77
C ALA A 42 8.54 -8.55 14.49
N ALA A 43 7.97 -9.75 14.36
CA ALA A 43 8.04 -10.54 13.12
C ALA A 43 7.47 -9.75 11.93
N LEU A 44 6.28 -9.14 12.08
CA LEU A 44 5.69 -8.35 10.98
C LEU A 44 6.55 -7.13 10.61
N LYS A 45 7.10 -6.40 11.59
CA LYS A 45 7.98 -5.25 11.32
C LYS A 45 9.21 -5.67 10.51
N ASN A 46 9.81 -6.80 10.86
CA ASN A 46 10.97 -7.36 10.15
C ASN A 46 10.62 -7.80 8.73
N GLU A 47 9.53 -8.55 8.54
CA GLU A 47 9.08 -8.96 7.21
C GLU A 47 8.83 -7.75 6.31
N LEU A 48 8.16 -6.71 6.82
CA LEU A 48 7.93 -5.47 6.07
C LEU A 48 9.25 -4.77 5.73
N GLU A 49 10.27 -4.82 6.59
CA GLU A 49 11.57 -4.22 6.29
C GLU A 49 12.29 -4.98 5.19
N GLU A 50 12.23 -6.31 5.20
CA GLU A 50 12.79 -7.16 4.14
C GLU A 50 12.14 -6.86 2.78
N LEU A 51 10.81 -6.65 2.75
CA LEU A 51 10.10 -6.30 1.53
C LEU A 51 10.63 -5.02 0.88
N LYS A 52 11.12 -4.03 1.64
CA LYS A 52 11.69 -2.79 1.06
C LYS A 52 12.92 -3.05 0.19
N SER A 53 13.57 -4.20 0.33
CA SER A 53 14.73 -4.60 -0.47
C SER A 53 14.35 -5.25 -1.80
N ILE A 54 13.07 -5.56 -2.02
CA ILE A 54 12.60 -6.15 -3.27
C ILE A 54 12.72 -5.12 -4.39
N THR A 55 13.32 -5.56 -5.50
CA THR A 55 13.37 -4.78 -6.74
C THR A 55 12.17 -5.14 -7.60
N ILE A 56 11.39 -4.13 -8.01
CA ILE A 56 10.26 -4.31 -8.92
C ILE A 56 10.68 -3.82 -10.30
N GLU A 57 10.72 -4.73 -11.28
CA GLU A 57 11.01 -4.39 -12.67
C GLU A 57 9.99 -3.38 -13.20
N ASN A 58 10.46 -2.29 -13.82
CA ASN A 58 9.64 -1.19 -14.32
C ASN A 58 8.74 -0.52 -13.25
N GLY A 59 9.02 -0.74 -11.96
CA GLY A 59 8.27 -0.16 -10.85
C GLY A 59 8.89 1.13 -10.32
N ASN A 60 8.07 1.97 -9.69
CA ASN A 60 8.57 3.12 -8.92
C ASN A 60 9.03 2.64 -7.53
N ALA A 61 10.32 2.36 -7.40
CA ALA A 61 10.92 1.84 -6.17
C ALA A 61 10.77 2.79 -4.97
N ALA A 62 10.74 4.11 -5.19
CA ALA A 62 10.51 5.08 -4.11
C ALA A 62 9.09 4.98 -3.57
N ALA A 63 8.09 5.03 -4.45
CA ALA A 63 6.68 4.91 -4.07
C ALA A 63 6.38 3.57 -3.38
N TYR A 64 7.02 2.49 -3.83
CA TYR A 64 6.90 1.18 -3.18
C TYR A 64 7.42 1.19 -1.74
N LYS A 65 8.62 1.73 -1.50
CA LYS A 65 9.21 1.86 -0.16
C LYS A 65 8.37 2.76 0.74
N ASP A 66 7.80 3.83 0.20
CA ASP A 66 6.92 4.75 0.94
C ASP A 66 5.64 4.05 1.39
N ILE A 67 5.02 3.24 0.52
CA ILE A 67 3.84 2.44 0.86
C ILE A 67 4.14 1.46 2.00
N ILE A 68 5.25 0.73 1.93
CA ILE A 68 5.64 -0.21 2.99
C ILE A 68 5.88 0.54 4.31
N SER A 69 6.56 1.68 4.26
CA SER A 69 6.81 2.52 5.44
C SER A 69 5.50 3.03 6.05
N LEU A 70 4.52 3.38 5.23
CA LEU A 70 3.18 3.76 5.69
C LEU A 70 2.47 2.59 6.40
N ILE A 71 2.60 1.36 5.88
CA ILE A 71 2.03 0.17 6.52
C ILE A 71 2.71 -0.10 7.88
N GLN A 72 4.05 -0.07 7.92
CA GLN A 72 4.81 -0.23 9.17
C GLN A 72 4.42 0.82 10.23
N SER A 73 4.12 2.05 9.82
CA SER A 73 3.71 3.14 10.73
C SER A 73 2.42 2.85 11.51
N ARG A 74 1.63 1.85 11.10
CA ARG A 74 0.41 1.42 11.79
C ARG A 74 0.65 0.36 12.86
N ILE A 75 1.87 -0.15 12.99
CA ILE A 75 2.24 -1.17 13.98
C ILE A 75 2.92 -0.47 15.15
N SER A 76 2.25 -0.44 16.30
CA SER A 76 2.74 0.20 17.53
C SER A 76 3.85 -0.62 18.15
#